data_AF-A0A5N7JPE4-F1
#
_entry.id   AF-A0A5N7JPE4-F1
#
_cell.length_a   1.000
_cell.length_b   1.000
_cell.length_c   1.000
_cell.angle_alpha   90.00
_cell.angle_beta   90.00
_cell.angle_gamma   90.00
#
_symmetry.space_group_name_H-M   'P 1'
#
loop_
_entity.id
_entity.type
_entity.pdbx_description
1 polymer ?
#
loop_
_entity_poly.entity_id
_entity_poly.type
_entity_poly.pdbx_seq_one_letter_code
_entity_poly.pdbx_strand_id
1 'polypeptide(L)' 'MPEQALFEPYSLGNLTLTHRTVMTPLTHNRASAGLVITEATHISA' A
#
# COMPACT_ATOMS: atom_id res chain seq x y z
N MET A 1 13.77 -14.29 19.32
CA MET A 1 12.32 -14.17 19.04
C MET A 1 12.18 -13.56 17.65
N PRO A 2 11.80 -14.33 16.64
CA PRO A 2 11.75 -13.87 15.24
C PRO A 2 10.75 -12.73 14.99
N GLU A 3 9.69 -12.61 15.81
CA GLU A 3 8.71 -11.51 15.74
C GLU A 3 9.34 -10.11 15.77
N GLN A 4 10.39 -9.90 16.57
CA GLN A 4 11.02 -8.58 16.70
C GLN A 4 11.55 -8.05 15.36
N ALA A 5 12.14 -8.95 14.54
CA ALA A 5 12.75 -8.57 13.27
C ALA A 5 11.73 -8.05 12.24
N LEU A 6 10.46 -8.44 12.35
CA LEU A 6 9.39 -7.98 11.45
C LEU A 6 9.09 -6.48 11.66
N PHE A 7 9.24 -6.01 12.89
CA PHE A 7 8.91 -4.64 13.29
C PHE A 7 10.15 -3.72 13.42
N GLU A 8 11.31 -4.19 13.01
CA GLU A 8 12.51 -3.37 12.96
C GLU A 8 12.56 -2.49 11.70
N PRO A 9 13.08 -1.26 11.81
CA PRO A 9 13.31 -0.41 10.65
C PRO A 9 14.18 -1.10 9.58
N TYR A 10 13.93 -0.76 8.32
CA TYR A 10 14.65 -1.31 7.17
C TYR A 10 14.96 -0.21 6.15
N SER A 11 16.22 -0.14 5.71
CA SER A 11 16.64 0.80 4.67
C SER A 11 16.40 0.19 3.29
N LEU A 12 15.48 0.79 2.53
CA LEU A 12 15.16 0.44 1.15
C LEU A 12 15.63 1.58 0.22
N GLY A 13 16.88 1.52 -0.22
CA GLY A 13 17.49 2.61 -0.99
C GLY A 13 17.52 3.91 -0.18
N ASN A 14 16.87 4.96 -0.70
CA ASN A 14 16.79 6.28 -0.05
C ASN A 14 15.62 6.39 0.94
N LEU A 15 14.85 5.33 1.16
CA LEU A 15 13.72 5.30 2.08
C LEU A 15 14.06 4.46 3.31
N THR A 16 13.64 4.93 4.48
CA THR A 16 13.66 4.14 5.72
C THR A 16 12.25 3.71 6.03
N LEU A 17 11.98 2.41 5.91
CA LEU A 17 10.71 1.79 6.30
C LEU A 17 10.71 1.59 7.81
N THR A 18 9.58 1.83 8.45
CA THR A 18 9.43 1.66 9.90
C THR A 18 9.36 0.19 10.32
N HIS A 19 8.93 -0.69 9.40
CA HIS A 19 8.79 -2.13 9.61
C HIS A 19 9.03 -2.88 8.28
N ARG A 20 9.11 -4.21 8.33
CA ARG A 20 9.38 -5.08 7.16
C ARG A 20 8.11 -5.69 6.54
N THR A 21 6.94 -5.21 6.94
CA THR A 21 5.65 -5.59 6.35
C THR A 21 5.38 -4.79 5.07
N VAL A 22 4.93 -5.47 4.01
CA VAL A 22 4.63 -4.86 2.71
C VAL A 22 3.20 -5.16 2.31
N MET A 23 2.55 -4.18 1.66
CA MET A 23 1.31 -4.42 0.95
C MET A 23 1.64 -5.04 -0.40
N THR A 24 1.13 -6.24 -0.66
CA THR A 24 1.26 -6.86 -1.98
C THR A 24 0.45 -6.07 -3.02
N PRO A 25 0.89 -6.02 -4.29
CA PRO A 25 0.12 -5.34 -5.33
C PRO A 25 -1.14 -6.14 -5.66
N LEU A 26 -2.31 -5.58 -5.34
CA LEU A 26 -3.61 -6.19 -5.60
C LEU A 26 -4.43 -5.29 -6.55
N THR A 27 -4.84 -5.83 -7.69
CA THR A 27 -5.71 -5.10 -8.64
C THR A 27 -7.15 -5.14 -8.14
N HIS A 28 -7.72 -3.99 -7.79
CA HIS A 28 -9.12 -3.88 -7.35
C HIS A 28 -10.08 -3.33 -8.41
N ASN A 29 -9.59 -3.04 -9.64
CA ASN A 29 -10.39 -2.51 -10.74
C ASN A 29 -11.25 -1.27 -10.38
N ARG A 30 -10.67 -0.32 -9.64
CA ARG A 30 -11.36 0.91 -9.16
C ARG A 30 -10.98 2.18 -9.93
N ALA A 31 -10.45 2.04 -11.14
CA ALA A 31 -10.15 3.20 -11.98
C ALA A 31 -11.45 3.81 -12.51
N SER A 32 -11.54 5.14 -12.50
CA SER A 32 -12.65 5.88 -13.14
C SER A 32 -12.42 6.01 -14.65
N ALA A 33 -13.33 6.71 -15.34
CA ALA A 33 -13.17 7.05 -16.74
C ALA A 33 -11.83 7.77 -16.99
N GLY A 34 -11.15 7.41 -18.08
CA GLY A 34 -9.82 7.95 -18.40
C GLY A 34 -8.66 7.34 -17.60
N LEU A 35 -8.86 6.19 -16.93
CA LEU A 35 -7.83 5.49 -16.14
C LEU A 35 -7.29 6.31 -14.96
N VAL A 36 -8.09 7.27 -14.48
CA VAL A 36 -7.73 8.14 -13.37
C VAL A 36 -8.27 7.55 -12.06
N ILE A 37 -7.45 7.60 -11.02
CA ILE A 37 -7.86 7.29 -9.65
C ILE A 37 -8.52 8.55 -9.07
N THR A 38 -9.79 8.46 -8.72
CA THR A 38 -10.53 9.52 -8.01
C THR A 38 -10.87 9.05 -6.60
N GLU A 39 -11.33 9.96 -5.74
CA GLU A 39 -11.89 9.60 -4.43
C GLU A 39 -12.94 8.49 -4.59
N ALA A 40 -13.04 7.59 -3.59
CA ALA A 40 -14.01 6.51 -3.59
C ALA A 40 -15.42 7.06 -3.30
N THR A 41 -16.00 7.80 -4.25
CA THR A 41 -17.37 8.30 -4.15
C THR A 41 -18.35 7.16 -4.41
N HIS A 42 -19.12 6.77 -3.40
CA HIS A 42 -20.24 5.85 -3.53
C HIS A 42 -21.35 6.55 -4.35
N ILE A 43 -21.43 6.27 -5.66
CA ILE A 43 -22.56 6.73 -6.47
C ILE A 43 -23.71 5.75 -6.19
N SER A 44 -24.44 5.98 -5.10
CA SER A 44 -25.78 5.41 -4.94
C SER A 44 -26.65 6.04 -6.01
N ALA A 45 -27.11 5.24 -6.96
CA ALA A 45 -28.29 5.53 -7.76
C ALA A 45 -29.55 5.20 -6.94
#